data_AF-Q8YY35-F1
#
_entry.id   AF-Q8YY35-F1
#
_cell.length_a   1.000
_cell.length_b   1.000
_cell.length_c   1.000
_cell.angle_alpha   90.00
_cell.angle_beta   90.00
_cell.angle_gamma   90.00
#
_symmetry.space_group_name_H-M   'P 1'
#
loop_
_entity.id
_entity.type
_entity.pdbx_description
1 polymer ?
#
loop_
_entity_poly.entity_id
_entity_poly.type
_entity_poly.pdbx_seq_one_letter_code
_entity_poly.pdbx_strand_id
1 'polypeptide(L)' 'MEMKDQALGVYVEQTALLLDLPIKDEYRDGVVANFERIKAIAQLVNSFPLPEAIEPAPVFEP' A
#
# COMPACT_ATOMS: atom_id res chain seq x y z
N MET A 1 -1.31 8.52 8.47
CA MET A 1 -2.53 9.03 7.81
C MET A 1 -3.62 7.99 7.97
N GLU A 2 -4.71 8.30 8.67
CA GLU A 2 -5.87 7.39 8.66
C GLU A 2 -6.59 7.50 7.31
N MET A 3 -6.54 6.42 6.53
CA MET A 3 -7.47 6.24 5.41
C MET A 3 -8.76 5.60 5.92
N LYS A 4 -9.90 6.24 5.70
CA LYS A 4 -11.23 5.65 5.91
C LYS A 4 -11.50 4.57 4.85
N ASP A 5 -12.39 3.62 5.08
CA ASP A 5 -12.63 2.49 4.15
C ASP A 5 -13.06 2.95 2.73
N GLN A 6 -13.89 4.00 2.64
CA GLN A 6 -14.21 4.65 1.36
C GLN A 6 -12.98 5.24 0.66
N ALA A 7 -11.98 5.71 1.42
CA ALA A 7 -10.75 6.24 0.84
C ALA A 7 -9.86 5.14 0.25
N LEU A 8 -9.93 3.91 0.79
CA LEU A 8 -9.11 2.80 0.30
C LEU A 8 -9.61 2.26 -1.05
N GLY A 9 -10.93 2.16 -1.22
CA GLY A 9 -11.51 1.83 -2.51
C GLY A 9 -11.10 2.82 -3.60
N VAL A 10 -11.18 4.13 -3.30
CA VAL A 10 -10.73 5.19 -4.22
C VAL A 10 -9.21 5.07 -4.49
N TYR A 11 -8.40 4.81 -3.47
CA TYR A 11 -6.96 4.62 -3.64
C TYR A 11 -6.64 3.46 -4.59
N VAL A 12 -7.32 2.32 -4.45
CA VAL A 12 -7.14 1.16 -5.33
C VAL A 12 -7.49 1.52 -6.78
N GLU A 13 -8.61 2.19 -7.02
CA GLU A 13 -9.02 2.59 -8.38
C GLU A 13 -8.02 3.56 -9.03
N GLN A 14 -7.59 4.59 -8.28
CA GLN A 14 -6.66 5.59 -8.81
C GLN A 14 -5.27 4.98 -9.06
N THR A 15 -4.84 4.04 -8.21
CA THR A 15 -3.56 3.34 -8.39
C THR A 15 -3.62 2.38 -9.59
N ALA A 16 -4.74 1.67 -9.77
CA ALA A 16 -4.98 0.82 -10.94
C ALA A 16 -4.91 1.63 -12.24
N LEU A 17 -5.54 2.81 -12.26
CA LEU A 17 -5.48 3.74 -13.39
C LEU A 17 -4.05 4.25 -13.65
N LEU A 18 -3.33 4.64 -12.59
CA LEU A 18 -1.96 5.14 -12.69
C LEU A 18 -0.98 4.09 -13.24
N LEU A 19 -1.17 2.83 -12.88
CA LEU A 19 -0.32 1.71 -13.29
C LEU A 19 -0.75 1.05 -14.62
N ASP A 20 -1.82 1.55 -15.25
CA ASP A 20 -2.48 0.92 -16.40
C ASP A 20 -2.79 -0.58 -16.15
N LEU A 21 -3.28 -0.86 -14.94
CA LEU A 21 -3.60 -2.20 -14.46
C LEU A 21 -5.10 -2.31 -14.17
N PRO A 22 -5.97 -2.49 -15.19
CA PRO A 22 -7.41 -2.54 -14.99
C PRO A 22 -7.80 -3.74 -14.12
N ILE A 23 -8.58 -3.48 -13.08
CA ILE A 23 -9.12 -4.50 -12.18
C ILE A 23 -10.52 -4.85 -12.66
N LYS A 24 -10.77 -6.14 -12.91
CA LYS A 24 -12.13 -6.60 -13.22
C LYS A 24 -13.03 -6.47 -12.01
N ASP A 25 -14.30 -6.12 -12.23
CA ASP A 25 -15.29 -5.93 -11.16
C ASP A 25 -15.36 -7.11 -10.18
N GLU A 26 -15.27 -8.35 -10.68
CA GLU A 26 -15.28 -9.58 -9.87
C GLU A 26 -14.11 -9.70 -8.87
N TYR A 27 -13.01 -8.98 -9.09
CA TYR A 27 -11.84 -8.99 -8.20
C TYR A 27 -11.75 -7.75 -7.30
N ARG A 28 -12.50 -6.70 -7.61
CA ARG A 28 -12.39 -5.39 -6.96
C ARG A 28 -12.47 -5.48 -5.44
N ASP A 29 -13.53 -6.10 -4.93
CA ASP A 29 -13.77 -6.20 -3.50
C ASP A 29 -12.69 -7.05 -2.81
N GLY A 30 -12.20 -8.09 -3.49
CA GLY A 30 -11.09 -8.91 -3.00
C GLY A 30 -9.77 -8.13 -2.91
N VAL A 31 -9.48 -7.28 -3.90
CA VAL A 31 -8.30 -6.41 -3.89
C VAL A 31 -8.38 -5.41 -2.74
N VAL A 32 -9.51 -4.74 -2.56
CA VAL A 32 -9.72 -3.77 -1.46
C VAL A 32 -9.54 -4.45 -0.09
N ALA A 33 -10.18 -5.60 0.13
CA ALA A 33 -10.04 -6.34 1.38
C ALA A 33 -8.60 -6.78 1.69
N ASN A 34 -7.80 -7.09 0.66
CA ASN A 34 -6.38 -7.40 0.85
C ASN A 34 -5.54 -6.16 1.15
N PHE A 35 -5.86 -5.01 0.55
CA PHE A 35 -5.24 -3.74 0.92
C PHE A 35 -5.52 -3.35 2.37
N GLU A 36 -6.71 -3.65 2.91
CA GLU A 36 -7.01 -3.41 4.34
C GLU A 36 -6.09 -4.23 5.26
N ARG A 37 -5.88 -5.51 4.93
CA ARG A 37 -4.97 -6.40 5.67
C ARG A 37 -3.52 -5.92 5.59
N ILE A 38 -3.06 -5.55 4.38
CA ILE A 38 -1.71 -5.02 4.18
C ILE A 38 -1.52 -3.71 4.96
N LYS A 39 -2.51 -2.81 4.95
CA LYS A 39 -2.48 -1.56 5.70
C LYS A 39 -2.32 -1.79 7.20
N ALA A 40 -3.03 -2.77 7.78
CA ALA A 40 -2.89 -3.10 9.19
C ALA A 40 -1.45 -3.54 9.54
N ILE A 41 -0.83 -4.37 8.70
CA ILE A 41 0.58 -4.78 8.87
C ILE A 41 1.52 -3.58 8.68
N ALA A 42 1.29 -2.76 7.66
CA ALA A 42 2.09 -1.57 7.39
C ALA A 42 2.04 -0.56 8.54
N GLN A 43 0.90 -0.42 9.22
CA GLN A 43 0.78 0.44 10.41
C GLN A 43 1.70 0.00 11.54
N LEU A 44 1.85 -1.32 11.75
CA LEU A 44 2.81 -1.85 12.72
C LEU A 44 4.25 -1.52 12.31
N VAL A 45 4.60 -1.71 11.04
CA VAL A 45 5.95 -1.41 10.53
C VAL A 45 6.26 0.09 10.63
N ASN A 46 5.31 0.96 10.30
CA ASN A 46 5.47 2.40 10.38
C ASN A 46 5.57 2.94 11.82
N SER A 47 5.34 2.10 12.83
CA SER A 47 5.53 2.49 14.24
C SER A 47 6.99 2.43 14.69
N PHE A 48 7.85 1.70 13.96
CA PHE A 48 9.29 1.68 14.24
C PHE A 48 9.92 3.04 13.89
N PRO A 49 10.81 3.59 14.74
CA PRO A 49 11.51 4.83 14.41
C PRO A 49 12.41 4.61 13.18
N LEU A 50 12.50 5.61 12.32
CA LEU A 50 13.38 5.65 11.16
C LEU A 50 14.45 6.74 11.36
N PRO A 51 15.60 6.42 11.99
CA PRO A 51 16.70 7.36 12.13
C PRO A 51 17.26 7.76 10.76
N GLU A 52 17.73 9.00 10.60
CA GLU A 52 18.29 9.46 9.31
C GLU A 52 19.49 8.63 8.83
N ALA A 53 20.23 8.04 9.76
CA ALA A 53 21.38 7.19 9.45
C ALA A 53 21.00 5.77 8.96
N ILE A 54 19.70 5.42 8.94
CA ILE A 54 19.27 4.10 8.47
C ILE A 54 19.22 4.08 6.94
N GLU A 55 20.06 3.25 6.33
CA GLU A 55 20.04 3.04 4.88
C GLU A 55 19.10 1.88 4.51
N PRO A 56 18.40 1.97 3.36
CA PRO A 56 17.64 0.84 2.84
C PRO A 56 18.60 -0.28 2.42
N ALA A 57 18.32 -1.51 2.83
CA ALA A 57 19.05 -2.69 2.34
C ALA A 57 18.47 -3.18 1.00
N PRO A 58 19.27 -3.76 0.07
CA PRO A 58 20.74 -3.80 0.00
C PRO A 58 21.35 -2.52 -0.63
N VAL A 59 22.61 -2.21 -0.27
CA VAL A 59 23.40 -1.16 -0.92
C VAL A 59 23.91 -1.68 -2.26
N PHE A 60 23.79 -0.86 -3.32
CA PHE A 60 24.32 -1.20 -4.64
C PHE A 60 25.86 -1.25 -4.60
N GLU A 61 26.43 -2.38 -4.99
CA GLU A 61 27.87 -2.54 -5.23
C GLU A 61 28.10 -2.61 -6.76
N PRO A 62 28.93 -1.72 -7.34
CA PRO A 62 29.15 -1.61 -8.78
C PRO A 62 29.92 -2.79 -9.39
#